data_AF-A0A950SCG9-F1
#
_entry.id   AF-A0A950SCG9-F1
#
_cell.length_a   1.000
_cell.length_b   1.000
_cell.length_c   1.000
_cell.angle_alpha   90.00
_cell.angle_beta   90.00
_cell.angle_gamma   90.00
#
_symmetry.space_group_name_H-M   'P 1'
#
loop_
_entity.id
_entity.type
_entity.pdbx_description
1 polymer ?
#
loop_
_entity_poly.entity_id
_entity_poly.type
_entity_poly.pdbx_seq_one_letter_code
_entity_poly.pdbx_strand_id
1 'polypeptide(L)'
;MYSKTLAIAIATTLLLASCSSTLPWAHEPIGEEVNLSFVIRNNLLFLPSATIDGRSGRFLVGVGAARTALDQHFAANLPRSARSGEHMLQINEKESLRFTPVEMDLHKVADGIIGADVWGNRAVSIDYTSGLLTYQKEGIHPELMTIYRFAGEPRVNVLVDGKTIPAIVDTSSPDTLTLPRGEAAAGRTHARIQLAGADLGNLDVKLADVAEARVGNRILSKFLVTIDYGKREVGLWRDPRTP
;
A
#
# COMPACT_ATOMS: atom_id res chain seq x y z
N MET A 1 -8.38 -21.51 -8.40
CA MET A 1 -8.69 -21.04 -7.04
C MET A 1 -7.57 -21.46 -6.08
N TYR A 2 -6.43 -20.75 -6.01
CA TYR A 2 -5.30 -21.11 -5.11
C TYR A 2 -4.33 -19.93 -4.83
N SER A 3 -4.78 -18.67 -4.86
CA SER A 3 -3.86 -17.49 -4.88
C SER A 3 -3.86 -16.64 -3.60
N LYS A 4 -4.74 -16.91 -2.62
CA LYS A 4 -4.87 -16.06 -1.42
C LYS A 4 -3.96 -16.47 -0.26
N THR A 5 -3.63 -17.75 -0.15
CA THR A 5 -2.85 -18.35 0.95
C THR A 5 -1.35 -18.10 0.85
N LEU A 6 -0.83 -17.77 -0.35
CA LEU A 6 0.61 -17.64 -0.60
C LEU A 6 1.19 -16.28 -0.15
N ALA A 7 0.38 -15.22 -0.17
CA ALA A 7 0.85 -13.86 0.14
C ALA A 7 1.20 -13.64 1.62
N ILE A 8 0.68 -14.49 2.53
CA ILE A 8 0.85 -14.32 3.98
C ILE A 8 2.18 -14.91 4.47
N ALA A 9 2.76 -15.86 3.77
CA ALA A 9 3.97 -16.55 4.21
C ALA A 9 5.27 -15.75 4.00
N ILE A 10 5.24 -14.71 3.15
CA ILE A 10 6.46 -13.99 2.72
C ILE A 10 6.78 -12.79 3.65
N ALA A 11 5.82 -12.34 4.46
CA ALA A 11 5.99 -11.20 5.38
C ALA A 11 6.92 -11.51 6.58
N THR A 12 7.09 -12.78 6.94
CA THR A 12 7.64 -13.18 8.24
C THR A 12 9.18 -13.20 8.31
N THR A 13 9.89 -13.22 7.18
CA THR A 13 11.35 -13.44 7.14
C THR A 13 12.21 -12.17 7.22
N LEU A 14 11.61 -10.99 7.29
CA LEU A 14 12.32 -9.70 7.20
C LEU A 14 12.72 -9.07 8.54
N LEU A 15 12.39 -9.73 9.65
CA LEU A 15 12.37 -9.11 10.97
C LEU A 15 13.73 -9.02 11.71
N LEU A 16 14.85 -9.51 11.18
CA LEU A 16 16.04 -9.79 12.01
C LEU A 16 17.30 -8.93 11.78
N ALA A 17 17.27 -7.85 10.97
CA ALA A 17 18.50 -7.14 10.56
C ALA A 17 18.74 -5.73 11.14
N SER A 18 17.96 -5.24 12.12
CA SER A 18 18.02 -3.81 12.51
C SER A 18 18.68 -3.57 13.87
N CYS A 19 20.02 -3.53 13.90
CA CYS A 19 20.79 -3.00 15.04
C CYS A 19 21.57 -1.74 14.63
N SER A 20 21.12 -0.59 15.16
CA SER A 20 21.90 0.61 15.47
C SER A 20 22.89 1.14 14.44
N SER A 21 22.38 1.74 13.36
CA SER A 21 23.12 2.77 12.61
C SER A 21 22.32 4.07 12.64
N THR A 22 22.99 5.21 12.88
CA THR A 22 22.39 6.52 12.59
C THR A 22 22.18 6.58 11.07
N LEU A 23 20.91 6.70 10.68
CA LEU A 23 20.47 6.54 9.30
C LEU A 23 21.07 7.67 8.43
N PRO A 24 21.60 7.36 7.23
CA PRO A 24 22.40 8.29 6.42
C PRO A 24 21.66 9.54 5.90
N TRP A 25 20.37 9.69 6.23
CA TRP A 25 19.44 10.70 5.72
C TRP A 25 18.90 11.65 6.82
N ALA A 26 19.51 11.65 8.01
CA ALA A 26 19.11 12.52 9.14
C ALA A 26 19.18 14.04 8.85
N HIS A 27 19.78 14.46 7.74
CA HIS A 27 20.01 15.87 7.39
C HIS A 27 19.57 16.24 5.97
N GLU A 28 18.73 15.44 5.34
CA GLU A 28 18.36 15.61 3.94
C GLU A 28 17.24 16.69 3.83
N PRO A 29 17.38 17.77 3.03
CA PRO A 29 16.49 18.94 3.03
C PRO A 29 15.03 18.60 2.68
N ILE A 30 14.08 19.44 3.09
CA ILE A 30 12.65 19.35 2.71
C ILE A 30 12.61 19.44 1.18
N GLY A 31 12.32 18.33 0.51
CA GLY A 31 12.28 18.23 -0.95
C GLY A 31 10.93 18.67 -1.51
N GLU A 32 10.90 18.93 -2.82
CA GLU A 32 9.67 19.26 -3.58
C GLU A 32 8.67 18.10 -3.54
N GLU A 33 7.37 18.42 -3.46
CA GLU A 33 6.29 17.46 -3.62
C GLU A 33 6.37 16.81 -5.01
N VAL A 34 6.35 15.47 -5.04
CA VAL A 34 6.34 14.73 -6.31
C VAL A 34 4.96 14.20 -6.58
N ASN A 35 4.40 14.65 -7.70
CA ASN A 35 3.02 14.39 -8.12
C ASN A 35 2.97 13.33 -9.23
N LEU A 36 2.29 12.23 -8.95
CA LEU A 36 2.21 11.04 -9.81
C LEU A 36 0.77 10.75 -10.18
N SER A 37 0.48 10.69 -11.47
CA SER A 37 -0.78 10.14 -11.94
C SER A 37 -0.80 8.63 -11.70
N PHE A 38 -1.92 8.10 -11.24
CA PHE A 38 -2.18 6.66 -11.27
C PHE A 38 -3.43 6.34 -12.08
N VAL A 39 -3.58 5.07 -12.42
CA VAL A 39 -4.82 4.55 -13.02
C VAL A 39 -5.38 3.42 -12.18
N ILE A 40 -6.70 3.37 -12.03
CA ILE A 40 -7.38 2.29 -11.33
C ILE A 40 -7.84 1.25 -12.35
N ARG A 41 -7.44 -0.01 -12.18
CA ARG A 41 -7.94 -1.15 -12.97
C ARG A 41 -8.30 -2.28 -12.03
N ASN A 42 -9.52 -2.82 -12.14
CA ASN A 42 -10.01 -3.88 -11.24
C ASN A 42 -9.87 -3.54 -9.74
N ASN A 43 -10.11 -2.26 -9.39
CA ASN A 43 -9.89 -1.71 -8.03
C ASN A 43 -8.44 -1.84 -7.53
N LEU A 44 -7.45 -1.79 -8.43
CA LEU A 44 -6.04 -1.75 -8.08
C LEU A 44 -5.41 -0.49 -8.64
N LEU A 45 -4.51 0.13 -7.86
CA LEU A 45 -3.80 1.37 -8.20
C LEU A 45 -2.51 1.05 -8.96
N PHE A 46 -2.43 1.46 -10.22
CA PHE A 46 -1.24 1.28 -11.06
C PHE A 46 -0.53 2.59 -11.34
N LEU A 47 0.80 2.56 -11.37
CA LEU A 47 1.67 3.68 -11.78
C LEU A 47 2.04 3.53 -13.27
N PRO A 48 1.34 4.20 -14.21
CA PRO A 48 1.54 4.00 -15.64
C PRO A 48 2.87 4.56 -16.16
N SER A 49 3.44 5.56 -15.50
CA SER A 49 4.69 6.22 -15.92
C SER A 49 5.94 5.72 -15.19
N ALA A 50 5.77 4.77 -14.26
CA ALA A 50 6.90 4.21 -13.54
C ALA A 50 7.65 3.18 -14.39
N THR A 51 8.97 3.18 -14.28
CA THR A 51 9.84 2.13 -14.84
C THR A 51 10.73 1.56 -13.75
N ILE A 52 11.19 0.33 -13.95
CA ILE A 52 12.23 -0.28 -13.12
C ILE A 52 13.42 -0.56 -14.01
N ASP A 53 14.56 0.03 -13.67
CA ASP A 53 15.79 0.00 -14.46
C ASP A 53 15.55 0.34 -15.94
N GLY A 54 14.72 1.35 -16.19
CA GLY A 54 14.34 1.81 -17.53
C GLY A 54 13.33 0.92 -18.27
N ARG A 55 12.84 -0.16 -17.65
CA ARG A 55 11.82 -1.03 -18.23
C ARG A 55 10.43 -0.69 -17.69
N SER A 56 9.49 -0.39 -18.58
CA SER A 56 8.08 -0.22 -18.24
C SER A 56 7.44 -1.54 -17.80
N GLY A 57 6.48 -1.44 -16.89
CA GLY A 57 5.71 -2.57 -16.39
C GLY A 57 4.41 -2.12 -15.74
N ARG A 58 3.60 -3.09 -15.32
CA ARG A 58 2.37 -2.87 -14.57
C ARG A 58 2.69 -2.89 -13.09
N PHE A 59 3.04 -1.72 -12.54
CA PHE A 59 3.43 -1.60 -11.14
C PHE A 59 2.25 -1.13 -10.28
N LEU A 60 1.94 -1.91 -9.25
CA LEU A 60 0.93 -1.57 -8.25
C LEU A 60 1.52 -0.69 -7.15
N VAL A 61 0.72 0.21 -6.60
CA VAL A 61 1.04 0.88 -5.34
C VAL A 61 0.60 -0.03 -4.19
N GLY A 62 1.52 -0.44 -3.32
CA GLY A 62 1.26 -1.31 -2.17
C GLY A 62 1.64 -0.64 -0.86
N VAL A 63 0.84 0.32 -0.40
CA VAL A 63 1.19 1.13 0.80
C VAL A 63 1.28 0.31 2.09
N GLY A 64 0.55 -0.81 2.17
CA GLY A 64 0.60 -1.76 3.28
C GLY A 64 1.72 -2.80 3.16
N ALA A 65 2.44 -2.86 2.04
CA ALA A 65 3.54 -3.79 1.84
C ALA A 65 4.85 -3.16 2.34
N ALA A 66 5.53 -3.81 3.28
CA ALA A 66 6.80 -3.29 3.82
C ALA A 66 7.93 -3.26 2.77
N ARG A 67 7.92 -4.21 1.83
CA ARG A 67 8.91 -4.32 0.75
C ARG A 67 8.25 -4.35 -0.61
N THR A 68 8.99 -3.87 -1.59
CA THR A 68 8.65 -3.98 -2.99
C THR A 68 8.80 -5.43 -3.44
N ALA A 69 7.83 -5.92 -4.21
CA ALA A 69 7.85 -7.25 -4.80
C ALA A 69 7.86 -7.16 -6.33
N LEU A 70 8.65 -7.98 -7.00
CA LEU A 70 8.65 -8.09 -8.46
C LEU A 70 8.20 -9.48 -8.90
N ASP A 71 7.47 -9.53 -10.01
CA ASP A 71 7.16 -10.78 -10.67
C ASP A 71 8.46 -11.43 -11.17
N GLN A 72 8.65 -12.73 -10.89
CA GLN A 72 9.86 -13.46 -11.27
C GLN A 72 10.15 -13.38 -12.78
N HIS A 73 9.10 -13.43 -13.63
CA HIS A 73 9.29 -13.32 -15.07
C HIS A 73 9.68 -11.90 -15.48
N PHE A 74 9.12 -10.89 -14.81
CA PHE A 74 9.56 -9.51 -15.02
C PHE A 74 11.01 -9.32 -14.60
N ALA A 75 11.38 -9.73 -13.39
CA ALA A 75 12.72 -9.60 -12.81
C ALA A 75 13.81 -10.29 -13.66
N ALA A 76 13.54 -11.52 -14.13
CA ALA A 76 14.48 -12.27 -14.98
C ALA A 76 14.83 -11.59 -16.31
N ASN A 77 13.96 -10.68 -16.77
CA ASN A 77 14.10 -9.95 -18.03
C ASN A 77 14.57 -8.49 -17.81
N LEU A 78 14.98 -8.11 -16.61
CA LEU A 78 15.60 -6.80 -16.35
C LEU A 78 17.04 -6.75 -16.90
N PRO A 79 17.57 -5.54 -17.21
CA PRO A 79 18.94 -5.38 -17.69
C PRO A 79 19.97 -6.03 -16.77
N ARG A 80 20.99 -6.67 -17.34
CA ARG A 80 22.02 -7.40 -16.57
C ARG A 80 22.81 -6.52 -15.59
N SER A 81 22.84 -5.21 -15.81
CA SER A 81 23.44 -4.23 -14.90
C SER A 81 22.72 -4.11 -13.56
N ALA A 82 21.46 -4.57 -13.45
CA ALA A 82 20.67 -4.57 -12.23
C ALA A 82 20.86 -5.83 -11.36
N ARG A 83 21.80 -6.73 -11.71
CA ARG A 83 22.04 -7.99 -10.99
C ARG A 83 22.71 -7.84 -9.62
N SER A 84 23.00 -6.62 -9.17
CA SER A 84 23.47 -6.33 -7.81
C SER A 84 22.39 -6.52 -6.74
N GLY A 85 21.16 -6.86 -7.11
CA GLY A 85 20.02 -7.03 -6.19
C GLY A 85 19.38 -5.70 -5.75
N GLU A 86 20.06 -4.58 -5.98
CA GLU A 86 19.50 -3.24 -5.91
C GLU A 86 18.97 -2.82 -7.28
N HIS A 87 17.74 -2.31 -7.28
CA HIS A 87 17.03 -1.82 -8.46
C HIS A 87 16.64 -0.37 -8.26
N MET A 88 16.38 0.32 -9.37
CA MET A 88 15.92 1.71 -9.35
C MET A 88 14.52 1.81 -9.93
N LEU A 89 13.59 2.35 -9.13
CA LEU A 89 12.27 2.76 -9.57
C LEU A 89 12.41 4.18 -10.10
N GLN A 90 12.33 4.35 -11.41
CA GLN A 90 12.26 5.67 -12.01
C GLN A 90 10.81 6.11 -12.07
N ILE A 91 10.57 7.29 -11.51
CA ILE A 91 9.25 7.89 -11.43
C ILE A 91 9.30 9.17 -12.27
N ASN A 92 8.74 9.07 -13.48
CA ASN A 92 8.92 10.09 -14.53
C ASN A 92 10.43 10.36 -14.78
N GLU A 93 10.75 11.55 -15.27
CA GLU A 93 12.15 11.98 -15.51
C GLU A 93 12.80 12.64 -14.28
N LYS A 94 12.05 12.80 -13.19
CA LYS A 94 12.47 13.64 -12.05
C LYS A 94 13.13 12.85 -10.93
N GLU A 95 12.71 11.61 -10.72
CA GLU A 95 13.03 10.88 -9.50
C GLU A 95 13.43 9.44 -9.76
N SER A 96 14.35 8.95 -8.94
CA SER A 96 14.90 7.61 -9.03
C SER A 96 15.16 7.06 -7.64
N LEU A 97 14.31 6.13 -7.23
CA LEU A 97 14.30 5.58 -5.89
C LEU A 97 14.93 4.18 -5.89
N ARG A 98 15.93 3.97 -5.05
CA ARG A 98 16.61 2.68 -4.89
C ARG A 98 15.81 1.76 -3.98
N PHE A 99 15.76 0.48 -4.31
CA PHE A 99 15.14 -0.54 -3.48
C PHE A 99 15.73 -1.93 -3.76
N THR A 100 15.49 -2.86 -2.85
CA THR A 100 15.81 -4.28 -3.02
C THR A 100 14.52 -5.07 -2.99
N PRO A 101 14.06 -5.65 -4.10
CA PRO A 101 12.79 -6.37 -4.15
C PRO A 101 12.86 -7.74 -3.52
N VAL A 102 11.68 -8.29 -3.22
CA VAL A 102 11.47 -9.73 -3.16
C VAL A 102 10.97 -10.20 -4.52
N GLU A 103 11.58 -11.23 -5.08
CA GLU A 103 11.06 -11.89 -6.29
C GLU A 103 10.03 -12.96 -5.93
N MET A 104 8.84 -12.88 -6.52
CA MET A 104 7.79 -13.88 -6.35
C MET A 104 6.91 -14.00 -7.59
N ASP A 105 6.17 -15.10 -7.72
CA ASP A 105 5.17 -15.23 -8.78
C ASP A 105 3.94 -14.36 -8.42
N LEU A 106 3.73 -13.28 -9.17
CA LEU A 106 2.57 -12.40 -9.00
C LEU A 106 1.37 -12.87 -9.85
N HIS A 107 1.45 -14.07 -10.43
CA HIS A 107 0.42 -14.72 -11.23
C HIS A 107 -0.15 -13.82 -12.33
N LYS A 108 0.72 -13.02 -12.95
CA LYS A 108 0.39 -12.07 -14.03
C LYS A 108 -0.55 -10.93 -13.64
N VAL A 109 -0.87 -10.75 -12.35
CA VAL A 109 -1.70 -9.62 -11.87
C VAL A 109 -0.99 -8.30 -12.12
N ALA A 110 0.29 -8.25 -11.79
CA ALA A 110 1.17 -7.11 -11.93
C ALA A 110 2.60 -7.59 -12.21
N ASP A 111 3.44 -6.67 -12.69
CA ASP A 111 4.86 -6.94 -12.89
C ASP A 111 5.67 -6.55 -11.63
N GLY A 112 5.07 -5.75 -10.73
CA GLY A 112 5.57 -5.48 -9.40
C GLY A 112 4.54 -4.80 -8.48
N ILE A 113 4.79 -4.85 -7.18
CA ILE A 113 4.06 -4.13 -6.13
C ILE A 113 5.07 -3.23 -5.41
N ILE A 114 4.92 -1.92 -5.53
CA ILE A 114 5.80 -0.91 -4.94
C ILE A 114 5.42 -0.72 -3.47
N GLY A 115 6.32 -1.13 -2.58
CA GLY A 115 6.13 -1.12 -1.13
C GLY A 115 6.65 0.15 -0.44
N ALA A 116 6.57 0.15 0.89
CA ALA A 116 7.02 1.22 1.76
C ALA A 116 8.54 1.46 1.71
N ASP A 117 9.33 0.42 1.39
CA ASP A 117 10.78 0.50 1.24
C ASP A 117 11.23 1.54 0.20
N VAL A 118 10.44 1.74 -0.86
CA VAL A 118 10.70 2.75 -1.88
C VAL A 118 10.43 4.16 -1.37
N TRP A 119 9.37 4.35 -0.60
CA TRP A 119 8.94 5.66 -0.11
C TRP A 119 9.81 6.16 1.04
N GLY A 120 10.38 5.26 1.83
CA GLY A 120 11.23 5.57 2.96
C GLY A 120 10.45 6.18 4.12
N ASN A 121 10.96 7.25 4.73
CA ASN A 121 10.30 7.98 5.81
C ASN A 121 9.32 9.07 5.32
N ARG A 122 9.07 9.14 4.00
CA ARG A 122 8.20 10.16 3.39
C ARG A 122 6.74 9.84 3.66
N ALA A 123 5.87 10.82 3.45
CA ALA A 123 4.44 10.59 3.39
C ALA A 123 3.99 10.33 1.96
N VAL A 124 3.01 9.44 1.80
CA VAL A 124 2.33 9.14 0.55
C VAL A 124 0.86 9.49 0.71
N SER A 125 0.34 10.41 -0.10
CA SER A 125 -1.09 10.75 -0.17
C SER A 125 -1.70 10.23 -1.46
N ILE A 126 -2.90 9.69 -1.37
CA ILE A 126 -3.66 9.12 -2.48
C ILE A 126 -5.01 9.82 -2.54
N ASP A 127 -5.19 10.63 -3.57
CA ASP A 127 -6.47 11.21 -3.94
C ASP A 127 -7.08 10.43 -5.10
N TYR A 128 -8.07 9.60 -4.77
CA TYR A 128 -8.80 8.78 -5.72
C TYR A 128 -9.67 9.59 -6.67
N THR A 129 -10.07 10.81 -6.29
CA THR A 129 -10.94 11.66 -7.11
C THR A 129 -10.15 12.31 -8.23
N SER A 130 -8.94 12.80 -7.93
CA SER A 130 -8.06 13.41 -8.93
C SER A 130 -7.16 12.40 -9.66
N GLY A 131 -7.08 11.16 -9.18
CA GLY A 131 -6.17 10.15 -9.74
C GLY A 131 -4.71 10.46 -9.45
N LEU A 132 -4.45 11.12 -8.32
CA LEU A 132 -3.16 11.69 -7.95
C LEU A 132 -2.60 10.98 -6.72
N LEU A 133 -1.38 10.47 -6.84
CA LEU A 133 -0.53 10.09 -5.73
C LEU A 133 0.54 11.16 -5.54
N THR A 134 0.65 11.69 -4.32
CA THR A 134 1.73 12.60 -3.96
C THR A 134 2.65 11.92 -2.97
N TYR A 135 3.96 12.15 -3.07
CA TYR A 135 4.86 11.78 -1.99
C TYR A 135 5.82 12.94 -1.65
N GLN A 136 5.94 13.22 -0.36
CA GLN A 136 6.64 14.39 0.17
C GLN A 136 7.23 14.12 1.56
N LYS A 137 8.22 14.93 1.97
CA LYS A 137 8.78 14.85 3.34
C LYS A 137 7.87 15.49 4.39
N GLU A 138 7.12 16.53 4.01
CA GLU A 138 6.14 17.14 4.90
C GLU A 138 4.90 16.25 4.92
N GLY A 139 4.59 15.67 6.07
CA GLY A 139 3.57 14.63 6.16
C GLY A 139 2.13 15.13 6.23
N ILE A 140 1.34 14.41 7.02
CA ILE A 140 -0.09 14.71 7.24
C ILE A 140 -0.30 16.16 7.74
N HIS A 141 -1.26 16.87 7.13
CA HIS A 141 -1.88 18.10 7.64
C HIS A 141 -3.18 17.73 8.38
N PRO A 142 -3.12 17.55 9.71
CA PRO A 142 -4.05 16.70 10.45
C PRO A 142 -5.39 17.35 10.76
N GLU A 143 -5.56 18.65 10.53
CA GLU A 143 -6.70 19.42 11.04
C GLU A 143 -8.08 18.90 10.59
N LEU A 144 -8.15 18.16 9.49
CA LEU A 144 -9.38 17.55 8.98
C LEU A 144 -9.35 16.02 8.95
N MET A 145 -8.20 15.39 9.15
CA MET A 145 -8.04 13.93 9.00
C MET A 145 -8.31 13.19 10.32
N THR A 146 -8.95 12.02 10.23
CA THR A 146 -8.89 11.04 11.32
C THR A 146 -7.54 10.34 11.29
N ILE A 147 -6.76 10.46 12.37
CA ILE A 147 -5.39 9.95 12.45
C ILE A 147 -5.34 8.61 13.20
N TYR A 148 -4.65 7.64 12.61
CA TYR A 148 -4.38 6.32 13.18
C TYR A 148 -2.88 6.09 13.27
N ARG A 149 -2.39 5.74 14.46
CA ARG A 149 -0.98 5.39 14.66
C ARG A 149 -0.74 3.90 14.43
N PHE A 150 0.42 3.56 13.89
CA PHE A 150 0.79 2.18 13.65
C PHE A 150 2.21 1.84 14.13
N ALA A 151 2.40 0.58 14.55
CA ALA A 151 3.70 0.06 14.94
C ALA A 151 4.31 -0.89 13.89
N GLY A 152 3.49 -1.58 13.11
CA GLY A 152 3.96 -2.43 12.01
C GLY A 152 3.62 -1.80 10.67
N GLU A 153 2.70 -2.43 9.97
CA GLU A 153 2.10 -1.96 8.74
C GLU A 153 1.11 -0.80 9.00
N PRO A 154 0.97 0.13 8.03
CA PRO A 154 -0.06 1.16 8.05
C PRO A 154 -1.44 0.55 8.28
N ARG A 155 -2.13 0.98 9.34
CA ARG A 155 -3.39 0.39 9.77
C ARG A 155 -4.36 1.43 10.29
N VAL A 156 -5.64 1.10 10.19
CA VAL A 156 -6.78 1.89 10.67
C VAL A 156 -7.70 1.01 11.50
N ASN A 157 -8.55 1.64 12.31
CA ASN A 157 -9.61 0.93 13.03
C ASN A 157 -10.92 1.02 12.23
N VAL A 158 -11.42 -0.15 11.81
CA VAL A 158 -12.69 -0.30 11.11
C VAL A 158 -13.72 -0.86 12.08
N LEU A 159 -14.93 -0.31 12.14
CA LEU A 159 -16.03 -0.96 12.84
C LEU A 159 -16.76 -1.89 11.88
N VAL A 160 -16.83 -3.18 12.23
CA VAL A 160 -17.54 -4.22 11.49
C VAL A 160 -18.65 -4.74 12.38
N ASP A 161 -19.90 -4.51 11.99
CA ASP A 161 -21.09 -4.83 12.80
C ASP A 161 -20.98 -4.32 14.26
N GLY A 162 -20.44 -3.10 14.42
CA GLY A 162 -20.23 -2.45 15.71
C GLY A 162 -18.98 -2.89 16.47
N LYS A 163 -18.22 -3.88 15.98
CA LYS A 163 -16.95 -4.31 16.58
C LYS A 163 -15.77 -3.61 15.92
N THR A 164 -14.93 -2.97 16.71
CA THR A 164 -13.67 -2.38 16.23
C THR A 164 -12.65 -3.46 15.88
N ILE A 165 -12.16 -3.43 14.65
CA ILE A 165 -11.15 -4.34 14.10
C ILE A 165 -10.00 -3.51 13.52
N PRO A 166 -8.75 -3.71 13.97
CA PRO A 166 -7.60 -3.11 13.30
C PRO A 166 -7.39 -3.77 11.94
N ALA A 167 -7.20 -2.98 10.90
CA ALA A 167 -7.02 -3.47 9.54
C ALA A 167 -5.91 -2.70 8.81
N ILE A 168 -5.08 -3.45 8.09
CA ILE A 168 -4.00 -2.91 7.27
C ILE A 168 -4.61 -2.14 6.09
N VAL A 169 -4.05 -0.97 5.77
CA VAL A 169 -4.38 -0.21 4.56
C VAL A 169 -3.69 -0.88 3.38
N ASP A 170 -4.46 -1.52 2.51
CA ASP A 170 -3.93 -2.37 1.45
C ASP A 170 -4.42 -1.94 0.07
N THR A 171 -3.67 -1.04 -0.55
CA THR A 171 -3.93 -0.55 -1.91
C THR A 171 -3.65 -1.59 -3.00
N SER A 172 -3.06 -2.74 -2.65
CA SER A 172 -2.87 -3.89 -3.54
C SER A 172 -4.01 -4.91 -3.43
N SER A 173 -5.00 -4.67 -2.56
CA SER A 173 -6.20 -5.48 -2.43
C SER A 173 -7.36 -4.90 -3.25
N PRO A 174 -7.95 -5.68 -4.19
CA PRO A 174 -9.11 -5.23 -4.96
C PRO A 174 -10.44 -5.40 -4.21
N ASP A 175 -10.40 -6.05 -3.05
CA ASP A 175 -11.57 -6.32 -2.21
C ASP A 175 -11.93 -5.12 -1.33
N THR A 176 -13.16 -5.10 -0.84
CA THR A 176 -13.66 -4.04 0.06
C THR A 176 -12.97 -4.11 1.42
N LEU A 177 -13.13 -5.24 2.09
CA LEU A 177 -12.52 -5.58 3.36
C LEU A 177 -12.26 -7.09 3.31
N THR A 178 -11.03 -7.51 3.62
CA THR A 178 -10.72 -8.92 3.83
C THR A 178 -10.51 -9.15 5.32
N LEU A 179 -11.25 -10.10 5.89
CA LEU A 179 -11.14 -10.50 7.29
C LEU A 179 -10.54 -11.91 7.41
N PRO A 180 -9.80 -12.19 8.50
CA PRO A 180 -9.44 -13.55 8.86
C PRO A 180 -10.70 -14.42 8.97
N ARG A 181 -10.75 -15.55 8.27
CA ARG A 181 -11.93 -16.43 8.30
C ARG A 181 -12.07 -17.24 9.59
N GLY A 182 -10.98 -17.42 10.36
CA GLY A 182 -10.97 -18.34 11.50
C GLY A 182 -11.46 -19.73 11.09
N GLU A 183 -12.46 -20.24 11.81
CA GLU A 183 -13.09 -21.54 11.51
C GLU A 183 -14.15 -21.47 10.40
N ALA A 184 -14.54 -20.28 9.94
CA ALA A 184 -15.54 -20.14 8.87
C ALA A 184 -14.97 -20.57 7.51
N ALA A 185 -15.87 -20.97 6.61
CA ALA A 185 -15.52 -21.23 5.22
C ALA A 185 -15.03 -19.94 4.53
N ALA A 186 -13.98 -20.08 3.69
CA ALA A 186 -13.53 -18.96 2.86
C ALA A 186 -14.64 -18.57 1.87
N GLY A 187 -14.91 -17.28 1.74
CA GLY A 187 -16.06 -16.82 0.96
C GLY A 187 -16.28 -15.32 1.01
N ARG A 188 -17.46 -14.91 0.53
CA ARG A 188 -17.95 -13.53 0.61
C ARG A 188 -19.17 -13.49 1.51
N THR A 189 -19.27 -12.44 2.31
CA THR A 189 -20.39 -12.14 3.20
C THR A 189 -20.68 -10.64 3.14
N HIS A 190 -21.64 -10.16 3.91
CA HIS A 190 -21.89 -8.74 4.08
C HIS A 190 -21.77 -8.36 5.55
N ALA A 191 -21.30 -7.15 5.83
CA ALA A 191 -21.27 -6.57 7.16
C ALA A 191 -21.48 -5.06 7.08
N ARG A 192 -22.03 -4.47 8.15
CA ARG A 192 -22.11 -3.02 8.28
C ARG A 192 -20.74 -2.46 8.64
N ILE A 193 -20.21 -1.58 7.80
CA ILE A 193 -18.86 -1.04 7.94
C ILE A 193 -18.90 0.44 8.31
N GLN A 194 -18.12 0.84 9.32
CA GLN A 194 -17.82 2.24 9.57
C GLN A 194 -16.30 2.45 9.63
N LEU A 195 -15.84 3.58 9.10
CA LEU A 195 -14.43 3.94 9.06
C LEU A 195 -14.27 5.46 9.13
N ALA A 196 -13.32 5.94 9.94
CA ALA A 196 -13.04 7.36 10.12
C ALA A 196 -14.30 8.22 10.42
N GLY A 197 -15.16 7.72 11.31
CA GLY A 197 -16.40 8.39 11.71
C GLY A 197 -17.55 8.31 10.71
N ALA A 198 -17.33 7.74 9.52
CA ALA A 198 -18.36 7.58 8.50
C ALA A 198 -18.97 6.18 8.51
N ASP A 199 -20.31 6.10 8.48
CA ASP A 199 -21.02 4.85 8.18
C ASP A 199 -21.02 4.62 6.67
N LEU A 200 -20.46 3.50 6.24
CA LEU A 200 -20.35 3.11 4.85
C LEU A 200 -21.47 2.13 4.43
N GLY A 201 -22.35 1.77 5.37
CA GLY A 201 -23.47 0.87 5.16
C GLY A 201 -23.08 -0.60 5.14
N ASN A 202 -24.00 -1.43 4.64
CA ASN A 202 -23.78 -2.88 4.52
C ASN A 202 -23.01 -3.17 3.24
N LEU A 203 -21.75 -3.60 3.38
CA LEU A 203 -20.84 -3.82 2.26
C LEU A 203 -20.42 -5.27 2.18
N ASP A 204 -20.04 -5.70 0.99
CA ASP A 204 -19.41 -6.99 0.78
C ASP A 204 -18.07 -7.07 1.54
N VAL A 205 -17.85 -8.20 2.22
CA VAL A 205 -16.63 -8.54 2.96
C VAL A 205 -16.17 -9.92 2.53
N LYS A 206 -14.85 -10.08 2.38
CA LYS A 206 -14.23 -11.36 2.04
C LYS A 206 -13.67 -12.02 3.30
N LEU A 207 -14.05 -13.26 3.55
CA LEU A 207 -13.41 -14.13 4.54
C LEU A 207 -12.32 -14.95 3.85
N ALA A 208 -11.09 -14.84 4.32
CA ALA A 208 -9.96 -15.56 3.75
C ALA A 208 -8.98 -16.03 4.85
N ASP A 209 -8.12 -16.98 4.49
CA ASP A 209 -6.91 -17.25 5.26
C ASP A 209 -6.00 -16.03 5.14
N VAL A 210 -6.11 -15.09 6.06
CA VAL A 210 -5.20 -13.95 6.25
C VAL A 210 -4.95 -13.81 7.75
N ALA A 211 -3.73 -13.40 8.14
CA ALA A 211 -3.41 -13.22 9.56
C ALA A 211 -4.12 -12.01 10.16
N GLU A 212 -4.22 -10.91 9.39
CA GLU A 212 -4.80 -9.65 9.82
C GLU A 212 -5.82 -9.14 8.79
N ALA A 213 -6.78 -8.34 9.25
CA ALA A 213 -7.76 -7.70 8.38
C ALA A 213 -7.10 -6.69 7.44
N ARG A 214 -7.69 -6.49 6.26
CA ARG A 214 -7.16 -5.60 5.21
C ARG A 214 -8.27 -4.77 4.58
N VAL A 215 -8.12 -3.44 4.60
CA VAL A 215 -9.02 -2.50 3.92
C VAL A 215 -8.48 -2.26 2.51
N GLY A 216 -9.27 -2.57 1.49
CA GLY A 216 -8.84 -2.40 0.10
C GLY A 216 -9.50 -1.21 -0.59
N ASN A 217 -9.17 -1.03 -1.88
CA ASN A 217 -9.45 0.21 -2.60
C ASN A 217 -10.93 0.56 -2.76
N ARG A 218 -11.86 -0.41 -2.67
CA ARG A 218 -13.29 -0.12 -2.72
C ARG A 218 -13.78 0.72 -1.53
N ILE A 219 -13.14 0.58 -0.36
CA ILE A 219 -13.38 1.47 0.78
C ILE A 219 -12.44 2.66 0.72
N LEU A 220 -11.15 2.44 0.50
CA LEU A 220 -10.14 3.51 0.55
C LEU A 220 -10.42 4.63 -0.44
N SER A 221 -11.02 4.33 -1.60
CA SER A 221 -11.41 5.34 -2.60
C SER A 221 -12.49 6.32 -2.15
N LYS A 222 -13.13 6.09 -1.01
CA LYS A 222 -14.06 7.04 -0.39
C LYS A 222 -13.33 8.12 0.44
N PHE A 223 -12.01 8.03 0.54
CA PHE A 223 -11.18 8.89 1.37
C PHE A 223 -10.01 9.45 0.57
N LEU A 224 -9.56 10.65 0.93
CA LEU A 224 -8.17 11.02 0.81
C LEU A 224 -7.39 10.21 1.85
N VAL A 225 -6.44 9.41 1.39
CA VAL A 225 -5.64 8.53 2.24
C VAL A 225 -4.21 9.03 2.27
N THR A 226 -3.69 9.38 3.44
CA THR A 226 -2.28 9.72 3.62
C THR A 226 -1.62 8.73 4.57
N ILE A 227 -0.46 8.21 4.19
CA ILE A 227 0.39 7.38 5.03
C ILE A 227 1.69 8.13 5.24
N ASP A 228 1.94 8.59 6.47
CA ASP A 228 3.22 9.16 6.87
C ASP A 228 4.06 8.05 7.53
N TYR A 229 5.01 7.50 6.77
CA TYR A 229 5.87 6.42 7.25
C TYR A 229 6.86 6.90 8.32
N GLY A 230 7.29 8.16 8.27
CA GLY A 230 8.21 8.75 9.24
C GLY A 230 7.56 8.96 10.60
N LYS A 231 6.31 9.44 10.62
CA LYS A 231 5.51 9.61 11.86
C LYS A 231 4.76 8.34 12.27
N ARG A 232 4.68 7.36 11.37
CA ARG A 232 3.92 6.10 11.53
C ARG A 232 2.44 6.36 11.78
N GLU A 233 1.88 7.21 10.94
CA GLU A 233 0.50 7.67 11.00
C GLU A 233 -0.22 7.44 9.66
N VAL A 234 -1.47 7.01 9.73
CA VAL A 234 -2.41 7.01 8.60
C VAL A 234 -3.47 8.07 8.86
N GLY A 235 -3.60 9.01 7.94
CA GLY A 235 -4.67 9.99 7.90
C GLY A 235 -5.75 9.56 6.91
N LEU A 236 -7.01 9.57 7.35
CA LEU A 236 -8.17 9.42 6.48
C LEU A 236 -9.02 10.68 6.54
N TRP A 237 -9.30 11.27 5.40
CA TRP A 237 -10.30 12.34 5.27
C TRP A 237 -11.33 11.97 4.22
N ARG A 238 -12.60 12.19 4.53
CA ARG A 238 -13.70 12.04 3.57
C ARG A 238 -14.24 13.42 3.27
N ASP A 239 -14.36 13.75 1.98
CA ASP A 239 -15.01 14.99 1.59
C ASP A 239 -16.47 14.99 2.08
N PRO A 240 -16.87 15.91 2.98
CA PRO A 240 -18.24 15.95 3.51
C PRO A 240 -19.29 16.27 2.43
N ARG A 241 -18.87 16.74 1.25
CA ARG A 241 -19.77 17.01 0.11
C ARG A 241 -20.06 15.77 -0.72
N THR A 242 -19.29 14.69 -0.54
CA THR A 242 -19.44 13.45 -1.30
C THR A 242 -20.24 12.43 -0.48
N PRO A 243 -21.49 12.10 -0.88
CA PRO A 243 -22.40 11.23 -0.12
C PRO A 243 -21.86 9.84 0.20
#